data_AF-A0A934ZRE3-F1
#
_entry.id   AF-A0A934ZRE3-F1
#
_cell.length_a   1.000
_cell.length_b   1.000
_cell.length_c   1.000
_cell.angle_alpha   90.00
_cell.angle_beta   90.00
_cell.angle_gamma   90.00
#
_symmetry.space_group_name_H-M   'P 1'
#
loop_
_entity.id
_entity.type
_entity.pdbx_description
1 polymer ?
#
loop_
_entity_poly.entity_id
_entity_poly.type
_entity_poly.pdbx_seq_one_letter_code
_entity_poly.pdbx_strand_id
1 'polypeptide(L)'
;MVLEPRVVEAGAVRRWSRQALQLLQRGFGVWAALTVMLCFWMFLGQRIPILDATLALATFFGGVVVAARLDRADIVSFADVLDSLRLRWRPIIGFAVVISCAGALIWMLLLARPGVPWWTPFYTERHIVAVLSDDWFLAARQIFVFAAYALGLSYFGLNIPGLTSFFQFPLATLSGLSWRDAQRVSAAGQIRNLSVMLGVGVLFILLPVVIVLLLPPLVPVLYCYLAALCYVAFRDIFLGIPENQVAVTAVARPVGAHS
;
A
#
# COMPACT_ATOMS: atom_id res chain seq x y z
N MET A 1 25.35 -1.96 0.62
CA MET A 1 24.77 -0.72 1.17
C MET A 1 24.00 -1.10 2.43
N VAL A 2 24.36 -0.55 3.58
CA VAL A 2 23.65 -0.82 4.85
C VAL A 2 22.85 0.43 5.18
N LEU A 3 21.53 0.32 5.14
CA LEU A 3 20.62 1.38 5.56
C LEU A 3 20.26 1.15 7.03
N GLU A 4 20.72 2.03 7.91
CA GLU A 4 20.37 1.97 9.33
C GLU A 4 19.04 2.69 9.58
N PRO A 5 18.08 2.10 10.30
CA PRO A 5 16.84 2.77 10.68
C PRO A 5 17.07 3.68 11.89
N ARG A 6 16.50 4.90 11.89
CA ARG A 6 16.49 5.76 13.08
C ARG A 6 15.32 5.43 14.02
N VAL A 7 15.45 5.81 15.29
CA VAL A 7 14.32 5.88 16.24
C VAL A 7 13.56 7.16 15.97
N VAL A 8 12.23 7.07 15.86
CA VAL A 8 11.37 8.22 15.58
C VAL A 8 10.85 8.83 16.89
N GLU A 9 10.70 10.15 16.90
CA GLU A 9 10.20 10.87 18.08
C GLU A 9 8.72 10.61 18.34
N ALA A 10 8.30 10.78 19.59
CA ALA A 10 6.89 10.72 20.00
C ALA A 10 5.98 11.59 19.12
N GLY A 11 4.75 11.14 18.89
CA GLY A 11 3.80 11.83 18.01
C GLY A 11 4.06 11.64 16.50
N ALA A 12 4.98 10.74 16.13
CA ALA A 12 5.31 10.40 14.74
C ALA A 12 4.07 10.10 13.89
N VAL A 13 3.16 9.23 14.34
CA VAL A 13 1.93 8.88 13.59
C VAL A 13 1.15 10.13 13.20
N ARG A 14 0.92 11.07 14.12
CA ARG A 14 0.19 12.32 13.83
C ARG A 14 0.95 13.23 12.87
N ARG A 15 2.28 13.29 12.93
CA ARG A 15 3.09 14.04 11.97
C ARG A 15 2.99 13.39 10.57
N TRP A 16 3.13 12.08 10.50
CA TRP A 16 3.07 11.33 9.25
C TRP A 16 1.71 11.39 8.60
N SER A 17 0.62 11.29 9.37
CA SER A 17 -0.74 11.48 8.86
C SER A 17 -0.92 12.86 8.22
N ARG A 18 -0.44 13.93 8.88
CA ARG A 18 -0.49 15.28 8.31
C ARG A 18 0.31 15.40 7.02
N GLN A 19 1.52 14.86 6.99
CA GLN A 19 2.38 14.87 5.80
C GLN A 19 1.79 14.03 4.66
N ALA A 20 1.17 12.88 4.95
CA ALA A 20 0.47 12.07 3.97
C ALA A 20 -0.69 12.86 3.35
N LEU A 21 -1.50 13.55 4.16
CA LEU A 21 -2.57 14.43 3.67
C LEU A 21 -2.03 15.58 2.80
N GLN A 22 -0.89 16.18 3.17
CA GLN A 22 -0.23 17.20 2.35
C GLN A 22 0.22 16.64 0.99
N LEU A 23 0.75 15.40 0.94
CA LEU A 23 1.07 14.74 -0.33
C LEU A 23 -0.17 14.45 -1.17
N LEU A 24 -1.30 14.10 -0.52
CA LEU A 24 -2.58 13.93 -1.21
C LEU A 24 -3.06 15.24 -1.83
N GLN A 25 -2.94 16.35 -1.10
CA GLN A 25 -3.30 17.69 -1.60
C GLN A 25 -2.38 18.11 -2.76
N ARG A 26 -1.06 17.93 -2.62
CA ARG A 26 -0.06 18.32 -3.64
C ARG A 26 -0.26 17.60 -4.97
N GLY A 27 -0.64 16.32 -4.93
CA GLY A 27 -0.83 15.48 -6.10
C GLY A 27 -2.28 15.16 -6.43
N PHE A 28 -3.24 16.01 -6.05
CA PHE A 28 -4.68 15.67 -6.04
C PHE A 28 -5.15 14.97 -7.33
N GLY A 29 -4.80 15.49 -8.50
CA GLY A 29 -5.19 14.88 -9.79
C GLY A 29 -4.65 13.47 -10.01
N VAL A 30 -3.41 13.20 -9.57
CA VAL A 30 -2.79 11.88 -9.66
C VAL A 30 -3.46 10.89 -8.70
N TRP A 31 -3.74 11.33 -7.48
CA TRP A 31 -4.44 10.51 -6.49
C TRP A 31 -5.88 10.22 -6.88
N ALA A 32 -6.57 11.19 -7.48
CA ALA A 32 -7.90 10.99 -8.05
C ALA A 32 -7.87 9.93 -9.16
N ALA A 33 -6.88 10.00 -10.06
CA ALA A 33 -6.69 8.98 -11.10
C ALA A 33 -6.44 7.58 -10.50
N LEU A 34 -5.57 7.45 -9.49
CA LEU A 34 -5.33 6.18 -8.77
C LEU A 34 -6.57 5.67 -8.02
N THR A 35 -7.41 6.57 -7.50
CA THR A 35 -8.66 6.23 -6.81
C THR A 35 -9.66 5.65 -7.81
N VAL A 36 -9.82 6.31 -8.96
CA VAL A 36 -10.65 5.84 -10.08
C VAL A 36 -10.10 4.51 -10.61
N MET A 37 -8.78 4.38 -10.72
CA MET A 37 -8.16 3.09 -11.04
C MET A 37 -8.67 2.02 -10.07
N LEU A 38 -8.42 2.17 -8.78
CA LEU A 38 -8.78 1.14 -7.81
C LEU A 38 -10.23 0.67 -7.95
N CYS A 39 -11.16 1.60 -8.20
CA CYS A 39 -12.57 1.27 -8.43
C CYS A 39 -12.77 0.39 -9.68
N PHE A 40 -12.15 0.73 -10.81
CA PHE A 40 -12.17 -0.10 -12.02
C PHE A 40 -11.55 -1.48 -11.80
N TRP A 41 -10.47 -1.56 -11.02
CA TRP A 41 -9.77 -2.80 -10.75
C TRP A 41 -10.63 -3.72 -9.88
N MET A 42 -11.27 -3.17 -8.85
CA MET A 42 -12.23 -3.89 -8.00
C MET A 42 -13.40 -4.44 -8.83
N PHE A 43 -13.92 -3.64 -9.76
CA PHE A 43 -14.99 -4.08 -10.64
C PHE A 43 -14.54 -5.24 -11.55
N LEU A 44 -13.32 -5.17 -12.09
CA LEU A 44 -12.76 -6.22 -12.94
C LEU A 44 -12.44 -7.50 -12.16
N GLY A 45 -11.91 -7.35 -10.94
CA GLY A 45 -11.48 -8.43 -10.06
C GLY A 45 -12.59 -9.09 -9.24
N GLN A 46 -13.80 -8.53 -9.23
CA GLN A 46 -14.89 -8.93 -8.32
C GLN A 46 -15.21 -10.44 -8.30
N ARG A 47 -14.94 -11.18 -9.39
CA ARG A 47 -15.18 -12.63 -9.46
C ARG A 47 -13.97 -13.49 -9.10
N ILE A 48 -12.78 -12.91 -9.04
CA ILE A 48 -11.50 -13.60 -8.85
C ILE A 48 -10.76 -12.93 -7.69
N PRO A 49 -10.99 -13.35 -6.43
CA PRO A 49 -10.45 -12.68 -5.24
C PRO A 49 -8.94 -12.48 -5.24
N ILE A 50 -8.17 -13.46 -5.73
CA ILE A 50 -6.72 -13.35 -5.83
C ILE A 50 -6.28 -12.25 -6.82
N LEU A 51 -7.01 -12.08 -7.92
CA LEU A 51 -6.76 -11.01 -8.89
C LEU A 51 -7.10 -9.67 -8.25
N ASP A 52 -8.27 -9.53 -7.63
CA ASP A 52 -8.67 -8.32 -6.91
C ASP A 52 -7.64 -7.90 -5.86
N ALA A 53 -7.20 -8.84 -5.00
CA ALA A 53 -6.16 -8.59 -4.02
C ALA A 53 -4.84 -8.13 -4.65
N THR A 54 -4.42 -8.78 -5.74
CA THR A 54 -3.19 -8.43 -6.46
C THR A 54 -3.28 -7.00 -7.01
N LEU A 55 -4.42 -6.65 -7.59
CA LEU A 55 -4.66 -5.35 -8.18
C LEU A 55 -4.77 -4.22 -7.14
N ALA A 56 -5.42 -4.49 -6.01
CA ALA A 56 -5.52 -3.57 -4.89
C ALA A 56 -4.14 -3.31 -4.25
N LEU A 57 -3.34 -4.36 -4.05
CA LEU A 57 -1.96 -4.24 -3.56
C LEU A 57 -1.05 -3.54 -4.57
N ALA A 58 -1.20 -3.82 -5.86
CA ALA A 58 -0.45 -3.11 -6.90
C ALA A 58 -0.76 -1.61 -6.88
N THR A 59 -2.02 -1.23 -6.63
CA THR A 59 -2.43 0.17 -6.46
C THR A 59 -1.81 0.79 -5.20
N PHE A 60 -1.79 0.07 -4.08
CA PHE A 60 -1.12 0.51 -2.86
C PHE A 60 0.38 0.76 -3.08
N PHE A 61 1.10 -0.20 -3.68
CA PHE A 61 2.53 -0.06 -3.98
C PHE A 61 2.82 1.01 -5.03
N GLY A 62 1.96 1.12 -6.05
CA GLY A 62 1.98 2.24 -6.99
C GLY A 62 1.84 3.58 -6.28
N GLY A 63 0.92 3.68 -5.31
CA GLY A 63 0.75 4.85 -4.46
C GLY A 63 2.01 5.20 -3.67
N VAL A 64 2.76 4.22 -3.16
CA VAL A 64 4.06 4.46 -2.48
C VAL A 64 5.07 5.09 -3.45
N VAL A 65 5.13 4.62 -4.70
CA VAL A 65 5.99 5.20 -5.74
C VAL A 65 5.55 6.62 -6.12
N VAL A 66 4.24 6.85 -6.24
CA VAL A 66 3.67 8.18 -6.51
C VAL A 66 4.00 9.15 -5.39
N ALA A 67 3.79 8.76 -4.13
CA ALA A 67 4.16 9.57 -2.96
C ALA A 67 5.65 9.94 -3.00
N ALA A 68 6.52 8.98 -3.32
CA ALA A 68 7.95 9.23 -3.45
C ALA A 68 8.30 10.23 -4.56
N ARG A 69 7.58 10.20 -5.69
CA ARG A 69 7.80 11.15 -6.79
C ARG A 69 7.32 12.56 -6.43
N LEU A 70 6.14 12.67 -5.83
CA LEU A 70 5.54 13.94 -5.39
C LEU A 70 6.32 14.62 -4.26
N ASP A 71 7.00 13.84 -3.43
CA ASP A 71 7.80 14.40 -2.35
C ASP A 71 9.11 15.02 -2.85
N ARG A 72 9.72 14.42 -3.87
CA ARG A 72 11.05 14.81 -4.37
C ARG A 72 11.07 15.99 -5.35
N ALA A 73 9.94 16.31 -5.98
CA ALA A 73 9.89 17.27 -7.07
C ALA A 73 8.90 18.40 -6.80
N ASP A 74 9.30 19.62 -7.19
CA ASP A 74 8.49 20.80 -6.97
C ASP A 74 7.26 20.85 -7.87
N ILE A 75 7.44 20.49 -9.14
CA ILE A 75 6.39 20.37 -10.15
C ILE A 75 6.49 18.96 -10.72
N VAL A 76 5.38 18.22 -10.70
CA VAL A 76 5.32 16.84 -11.21
C VAL A 76 4.21 16.76 -12.25
N SER A 77 4.55 16.37 -13.48
CA SER A 77 3.56 16.10 -14.52
C SER A 77 2.95 14.70 -14.36
N PHE A 78 1.79 14.46 -14.98
CA PHE A 78 1.20 13.12 -15.00
C PHE A 78 2.09 12.11 -15.75
N ALA A 79 2.79 12.56 -16.80
CA ALA A 79 3.74 11.74 -17.55
C ALA A 79 4.90 11.27 -16.66
N ASP A 80 5.45 12.16 -15.83
CA ASP A 80 6.52 11.82 -14.87
C ASP A 80 6.11 10.70 -13.91
N VAL A 81 4.86 10.74 -13.45
CA VAL A 81 4.32 9.72 -12.56
C VAL A 81 4.15 8.41 -13.30
N LEU A 82 3.59 8.44 -14.51
CA LEU A 82 3.39 7.26 -15.32
C LEU A 82 4.72 6.58 -15.67
N ASP A 83 5.74 7.36 -16.02
CA ASP A 83 7.10 6.84 -16.26
C ASP A 83 7.71 6.25 -14.98
N SER A 84 7.50 6.90 -13.84
CA SER A 84 7.97 6.39 -12.54
C SER A 84 7.32 5.05 -12.17
N LEU A 85 6.04 4.87 -12.48
CA LEU A 85 5.30 3.61 -12.31
C LEU A 85 5.74 2.57 -13.34
N ARG A 86 5.88 2.97 -14.61
CA ARG A 86 6.33 2.13 -15.71
C ARG A 86 7.75 1.62 -15.50
N LEU A 87 8.65 2.36 -14.88
CA LEU A 87 9.99 1.85 -14.55
C LEU A 87 9.97 0.83 -13.41
N ARG A 88 8.94 0.85 -12.56
CA ARG A 88 8.83 0.04 -11.34
C ARG A 88 7.69 -0.99 -11.39
N TRP A 89 7.12 -1.24 -12.57
CA TRP A 89 5.96 -2.13 -12.71
C TRP A 89 6.25 -3.57 -12.24
N ARG A 90 7.47 -4.08 -12.55
CA ARG A 90 7.88 -5.44 -12.15
C ARG A 90 7.88 -5.63 -10.64
N PRO A 91 8.58 -4.80 -9.84
CA PRO A 91 8.52 -4.95 -8.39
C PRO A 91 7.12 -4.67 -7.83
N ILE A 92 6.36 -3.71 -8.37
CA ILE A 92 4.97 -3.45 -7.93
C ILE A 92 4.11 -4.72 -8.04
N ILE A 93 4.08 -5.33 -9.23
CA ILE A 93 3.28 -6.54 -9.47
C ILE A 93 3.88 -7.73 -8.70
N GLY A 94 5.20 -7.87 -8.69
CA GLY A 94 5.87 -8.98 -8.01
C GLY A 94 5.56 -9.02 -6.51
N PHE A 95 5.64 -7.88 -5.81
CA PHE A 95 5.25 -7.80 -4.40
C PHE A 95 3.76 -8.09 -4.19
N ALA A 96 2.89 -7.52 -5.04
CA ALA A 96 1.46 -7.73 -4.95
C ALA A 96 1.07 -9.20 -5.13
N VAL A 97 1.66 -9.90 -6.11
CA VAL A 97 1.44 -11.33 -6.37
C VAL A 97 1.95 -12.17 -5.21
N VAL A 98 3.16 -11.92 -4.71
CA VAL A 98 3.72 -12.69 -3.58
C VAL A 98 2.81 -12.61 -2.36
N ILE A 99 2.37 -11.40 -1.99
CA ILE A 99 1.47 -11.21 -0.84
C ILE A 99 0.10 -11.84 -1.09
N SER A 100 -0.47 -11.67 -2.29
CA SER A 100 -1.78 -12.23 -2.64
C SER A 100 -1.77 -13.76 -2.63
N CYS A 101 -0.73 -14.38 -3.19
CA CYS A 101 -0.54 -15.82 -3.17
C CYS A 101 -0.34 -16.35 -1.74
N ALA A 102 0.48 -15.66 -0.93
CA ALA A 102 0.66 -16.04 0.47
C ALA A 102 -0.64 -15.92 1.27
N GLY A 103 -1.40 -14.84 1.07
CA GLY A 103 -2.72 -14.66 1.66
C GLY A 103 -3.69 -15.76 1.24
N ALA A 104 -3.73 -16.10 -0.05
CA ALA A 104 -4.56 -17.19 -0.57
C ALA A 104 -4.15 -18.55 0.00
N LEU A 105 -2.85 -18.83 0.17
CA LEU A 105 -2.36 -20.06 0.79
C LEU A 105 -2.74 -20.15 2.26
N ILE A 106 -2.48 -19.10 3.05
CA ILE A 106 -2.89 -19.00 4.46
C ILE A 106 -4.38 -19.25 4.57
N TRP A 107 -5.14 -18.64 3.67
CA TRP A 107 -6.58 -18.79 3.62
C TRP A 107 -7.01 -20.24 3.37
N MET A 108 -6.53 -20.86 2.29
CA MET A 108 -6.87 -22.25 1.94
C MET A 108 -6.46 -23.25 3.02
N LEU A 109 -5.32 -23.03 3.67
CA LEU A 109 -4.75 -23.99 4.61
C LEU A 109 -5.31 -23.84 6.04
N LEU A 110 -5.62 -22.61 6.47
CA LEU A 110 -5.91 -22.33 7.88
C LEU A 110 -7.32 -21.78 8.14
N LEU A 111 -7.95 -21.14 7.14
CA LEU A 111 -9.17 -20.34 7.36
C LEU A 111 -10.37 -20.82 6.54
N ALA A 112 -10.13 -21.42 5.38
CA ALA A 112 -11.17 -22.00 4.56
C ALA A 112 -11.85 -23.10 5.39
N ARG A 113 -13.18 -22.95 5.62
CA ARG A 113 -14.08 -24.03 6.05
C ARG A 113 -15.24 -24.24 5.06
N PRO A 114 -15.61 -25.48 4.70
CA PRO A 114 -16.64 -25.72 3.70
C PRO A 114 -17.93 -25.02 4.14
N GLY A 115 -18.54 -24.25 3.25
CA GLY A 115 -19.77 -23.49 3.55
C GLY A 115 -19.57 -22.05 4.07
N VAL A 116 -18.33 -21.60 4.31
CA VAL A 116 -18.06 -20.20 4.68
C VAL A 116 -18.02 -19.31 3.40
N PRO A 117 -18.56 -18.06 3.42
CA PRO A 117 -18.85 -17.25 2.21
C PRO A 117 -17.71 -16.99 1.22
N TRP A 118 -16.48 -17.27 1.61
CA TRP A 118 -15.26 -16.83 0.95
C TRP A 118 -14.29 -18.00 0.78
N TRP A 119 -14.82 -19.23 0.74
CA TRP A 119 -14.10 -20.50 0.75
C TRP A 119 -13.03 -20.65 -0.35
N THR A 120 -13.22 -20.03 -1.52
CA THR A 120 -12.32 -20.17 -2.67
C THR A 120 -11.63 -18.85 -3.04
N PRO A 121 -10.29 -18.80 -3.07
CA PRO A 121 -9.55 -17.60 -3.48
C PRO A 121 -9.55 -17.38 -5.01
N PHE A 122 -9.98 -18.39 -5.79
CA PHE A 122 -9.91 -18.38 -7.26
C PHE A 122 -11.23 -18.00 -7.95
N TYR A 123 -12.36 -18.14 -7.26
CA TYR A 123 -13.66 -17.77 -7.80
C TYR A 123 -14.65 -17.48 -6.67
N THR A 124 -15.50 -16.49 -6.83
CA THR A 124 -16.66 -16.30 -5.95
C THR A 124 -17.75 -15.47 -6.63
N GLU A 125 -19.00 -15.83 -6.38
CA GLU A 125 -20.17 -15.05 -6.79
C GLU A 125 -20.63 -14.09 -5.69
N ARG A 126 -20.14 -14.25 -4.45
CA ARG A 126 -20.65 -13.51 -3.29
C ARG A 126 -20.17 -12.07 -3.17
N HIS A 127 -19.11 -11.69 -3.89
CA HIS A 127 -18.71 -10.28 -4.02
C HIS A 127 -19.50 -9.53 -5.09
N ILE A 128 -20.30 -10.24 -5.89
CA ILE A 128 -21.14 -9.62 -6.93
C ILE A 128 -22.38 -9.07 -6.23
N VAL A 129 -22.52 -7.74 -6.27
CA VAL A 129 -23.77 -7.08 -5.87
C VAL A 129 -24.78 -7.29 -6.99
N ALA A 130 -25.52 -8.39 -6.94
CA ALA A 130 -26.50 -8.75 -7.98
C ALA A 130 -27.73 -7.82 -7.98
N VAL A 131 -28.09 -7.30 -6.81
CA VAL A 131 -29.15 -6.30 -6.62
C VAL A 131 -28.62 -5.26 -5.65
N LEU A 132 -28.54 -4.01 -6.10
CA LEU A 132 -28.20 -2.87 -5.24
C LEU A 132 -29.41 -2.52 -4.37
N SER A 133 -29.16 -2.09 -3.13
CA SER A 133 -30.22 -1.48 -2.33
C SER A 133 -30.73 -0.19 -2.96
N ASP A 134 -32.03 0.06 -2.84
CA ASP A 134 -32.64 1.36 -3.22
C ASP A 134 -32.15 2.51 -2.31
N ASP A 135 -31.65 2.19 -1.11
CA ASP A 135 -30.95 3.14 -0.25
C ASP A 135 -29.52 3.33 -0.75
N TRP A 136 -29.22 4.54 -1.23
CA TRP A 136 -27.91 4.90 -1.78
C TRP A 136 -26.76 4.63 -0.81
N PHE A 137 -26.98 4.78 0.49
CA PHE A 137 -25.95 4.60 1.51
C PHE A 137 -25.69 3.11 1.73
N LEU A 138 -26.74 2.29 1.79
CA LEU A 138 -26.60 0.84 1.89
C LEU A 138 -25.97 0.26 0.61
N ALA A 139 -26.35 0.76 -0.56
CA ALA A 139 -25.74 0.41 -1.84
C ALA A 139 -24.24 0.73 -1.86
N ALA A 140 -23.84 1.92 -1.42
CA ALA A 140 -22.43 2.30 -1.34
C ALA A 140 -21.65 1.37 -0.38
N ARG A 141 -22.24 0.99 0.76
CA ARG A 141 -21.63 0.02 1.68
C ARG A 141 -21.46 -1.36 1.03
N GLN A 142 -22.47 -1.85 0.31
CA GLN A 142 -22.40 -3.12 -0.41
C GLN A 142 -21.22 -3.15 -1.40
N ILE A 143 -20.96 -2.03 -2.08
CA ILE A 143 -19.88 -1.90 -3.07
C ILE A 143 -18.50 -1.89 -2.39
N PHE A 144 -18.32 -1.10 -1.32
CA PHE A 144 -16.98 -0.81 -0.80
C PHE A 144 -16.54 -1.64 0.42
N VAL A 145 -17.45 -2.40 1.03
CA VAL A 145 -17.16 -3.15 2.26
C VAL A 145 -16.02 -4.15 2.11
N PHE A 146 -15.95 -4.87 0.99
CA PHE A 146 -14.88 -5.84 0.77
C PHE A 146 -13.52 -5.18 0.58
N ALA A 147 -13.44 -4.06 -0.14
CA ALA A 147 -12.20 -3.30 -0.23
C ALA A 147 -11.76 -2.71 1.11
N ALA A 148 -12.70 -2.27 1.95
CA ALA A 148 -12.35 -1.81 3.29
C ALA A 148 -11.71 -2.93 4.13
N TYR A 149 -12.30 -4.14 4.10
CA TYR A 149 -11.72 -5.30 4.78
C TYR A 149 -10.39 -5.72 4.20
N ALA A 150 -10.26 -5.76 2.87
CA ALA A 150 -9.01 -6.10 2.19
C ALA A 150 -7.90 -5.12 2.57
N LEU A 151 -8.20 -3.82 2.65
CA LEU A 151 -7.25 -2.81 3.11
C LEU A 151 -6.80 -3.05 4.55
N GLY A 152 -7.72 -3.39 5.46
CA GLY A 152 -7.34 -3.75 6.84
C GLY A 152 -6.46 -5.00 6.92
N LEU A 153 -6.80 -6.03 6.16
CA LEU A 153 -6.03 -7.26 6.08
C LEU A 153 -4.66 -7.07 5.42
N SER A 154 -4.52 -6.08 4.54
CA SER A 154 -3.26 -5.79 3.85
C SER A 154 -2.11 -5.51 4.82
N TYR A 155 -2.38 -4.91 5.99
CA TYR A 155 -1.36 -4.70 7.02
C TYR A 155 -0.71 -6.01 7.49
N PHE A 156 -1.48 -7.08 7.65
CA PHE A 156 -0.96 -8.38 8.01
C PHE A 156 -0.20 -9.02 6.84
N GLY A 157 -0.70 -8.87 5.61
CA GLY A 157 -0.01 -9.33 4.40
C GLY A 157 1.35 -8.65 4.18
N LEU A 158 1.49 -7.40 4.62
CA LEU A 158 2.74 -6.65 4.62
C LEU A 158 3.69 -7.08 5.75
N ASN A 159 3.27 -7.92 6.69
CA ASN A 159 4.02 -8.30 7.89
C ASN A 159 4.05 -9.82 8.13
N ILE A 160 4.08 -10.64 7.07
CA ILE A 160 4.14 -12.09 7.18
C ILE A 160 5.55 -12.49 7.66
N PRO A 161 5.72 -13.06 8.87
CA PRO A 161 7.04 -13.39 9.40
C PRO A 161 7.82 -14.29 8.45
N GLY A 162 9.08 -13.95 8.18
CA GLY A 162 9.94 -14.71 7.28
C GLY A 162 9.65 -14.50 5.78
N LEU A 163 8.53 -13.88 5.38
CA LEU A 163 8.19 -13.63 3.98
C LEU A 163 8.16 -12.14 3.61
N THR A 164 7.42 -11.33 4.38
CA THR A 164 7.24 -9.89 4.12
C THR A 164 7.48 -9.04 5.36
N SER A 165 7.80 -7.76 5.14
CA SER A 165 7.92 -6.76 6.19
C SER A 165 7.47 -5.39 5.64
N PHE A 166 6.92 -4.54 6.50
CA PHE A 166 6.09 -3.41 6.06
C PHE A 166 6.81 -2.42 5.13
N PHE A 167 8.10 -2.13 5.39
CA PHE A 167 8.93 -1.24 4.58
C PHE A 167 9.77 -1.96 3.53
N GLN A 168 9.58 -3.27 3.34
CA GLN A 168 10.39 -4.05 2.41
C GLN A 168 10.21 -3.58 0.97
N PHE A 169 8.98 -3.25 0.55
CA PHE A 169 8.72 -2.73 -0.79
C PHE A 169 9.47 -1.41 -1.06
N PRO A 170 9.30 -0.33 -0.25
CA PRO A 170 10.02 0.92 -0.50
C PRO A 170 11.54 0.76 -0.36
N LEU A 171 12.04 -0.09 0.55
CA LEU A 171 13.46 -0.40 0.63
C LEU A 171 13.97 -1.07 -0.66
N ALA A 172 13.35 -2.16 -1.10
CA ALA A 172 13.78 -2.84 -2.32
C ALA A 172 13.67 -1.93 -3.56
N THR A 173 12.55 -1.21 -3.68
CA THR A 173 12.18 -0.53 -4.92
C THR A 173 12.73 0.90 -5.02
N LEU A 174 12.89 1.60 -3.90
CA LEU A 174 13.37 2.98 -3.90
C LEU A 174 14.85 3.09 -3.54
N SER A 175 15.40 2.15 -2.77
CA SER A 175 16.83 2.15 -2.39
C SER A 175 17.70 1.12 -3.10
N GLY A 176 17.11 0.24 -3.91
CA GLY A 176 17.84 -0.76 -4.69
C GLY A 176 18.42 -1.92 -3.88
N LEU A 177 17.98 -2.09 -2.62
CA LEU A 177 18.35 -3.25 -1.82
C LEU A 177 17.78 -4.53 -2.43
N SER A 178 18.51 -5.64 -2.23
CA SER A 178 17.98 -6.96 -2.56
C SER A 178 16.72 -7.26 -1.75
N TRP A 179 15.85 -8.13 -2.25
CA TRP A 179 14.60 -8.50 -1.57
C TRP A 179 14.81 -8.94 -0.10
N ARG A 180 15.86 -9.75 0.13
CA ARG A 180 16.19 -10.30 1.45
C ARG A 180 16.78 -9.24 2.38
N ASP A 181 17.65 -8.38 1.87
CA ASP A 181 18.25 -7.32 2.68
C ASP A 181 17.20 -6.27 3.04
N ALA A 182 16.35 -5.90 2.08
CA ALA A 182 15.21 -5.02 2.31
C ALA A 182 14.28 -5.57 3.40
N GLN A 183 14.04 -6.89 3.43
CA GLN A 183 13.22 -7.53 4.46
C GLN A 183 13.87 -7.42 5.85
N ARG A 184 15.17 -7.74 5.95
CA ARG A 184 15.91 -7.70 7.22
C ARG A 184 15.99 -6.29 7.78
N VAL A 185 16.34 -5.33 6.94
CA VAL A 185 16.42 -3.90 7.30
C VAL A 185 15.04 -3.35 7.67
N SER A 186 14.00 -3.72 6.91
CA SER A 186 12.62 -3.36 7.22
C SER A 186 12.21 -3.88 8.60
N ALA A 187 12.44 -5.17 8.87
CA ALA A 187 12.09 -5.78 10.15
C ALA A 187 12.83 -5.13 11.32
N ALA A 188 14.13 -4.84 11.16
CA ALA A 188 14.91 -4.12 12.16
C ALA A 188 14.33 -2.72 12.43
N GLY A 189 13.98 -1.97 11.38
CA GLY A 189 13.36 -0.65 11.50
C GLY A 189 11.98 -0.69 12.18
N GLN A 190 11.18 -1.72 11.90
CA GLN A 190 9.88 -1.91 12.55
C GLN A 190 10.01 -2.24 14.03
N ILE A 191 10.91 -3.17 14.40
CA ILE A 191 11.14 -3.57 15.79
C ILE A 191 11.65 -2.37 16.59
N ARG A 192 12.60 -1.61 16.03
CA ARG A 192 13.14 -0.40 16.65
C ARG A 192 12.09 0.69 16.91
N ASN A 193 11.01 0.70 16.12
CA ASN A 193 9.92 1.69 16.19
C ASN A 193 8.56 1.03 16.49
N LEU A 194 8.55 -0.09 17.23
CA LEU A 194 7.38 -0.97 17.39
C LEU A 194 6.13 -0.23 17.84
N SER A 195 6.23 0.65 18.85
CA SER A 195 5.10 1.40 19.39
C SER A 195 4.40 2.26 18.32
N VAL A 196 5.18 2.92 17.48
CA VAL A 196 4.67 3.77 16.40
C VAL A 196 4.13 2.91 15.25
N MET A 197 4.77 1.78 14.95
CA MET A 197 4.28 0.83 13.95
C MET A 197 2.96 0.17 14.36
N LEU A 198 2.75 -0.11 15.65
CA LEU A 198 1.45 -0.52 16.17
C LEU A 198 0.39 0.55 15.94
N GLY A 199 0.74 1.83 16.14
CA GLY A 199 -0.14 2.95 15.77
C GLY A 199 -0.51 2.97 14.29
N VAL A 200 0.44 2.68 13.39
CA VAL A 200 0.17 2.52 11.95
C VAL A 200 -0.77 1.33 11.71
N GLY A 201 -0.52 0.17 12.35
CA GLY A 201 -1.40 -0.99 12.26
C GLY A 201 -2.84 -0.70 12.72
N VAL A 202 -3.00 0.06 13.80
CA VAL A 202 -4.31 0.53 14.27
C VAL A 202 -5.00 1.39 13.21
N LEU A 203 -4.28 2.28 12.52
CA LEU A 203 -4.86 3.05 11.41
C LEU A 203 -5.31 2.17 10.25
N PHE A 204 -4.52 1.16 9.87
CA PHE A 204 -4.90 0.21 8.83
C PHE A 204 -6.17 -0.57 9.20
N ILE A 205 -6.42 -0.86 10.48
CA ILE A 205 -7.59 -1.63 10.91
C ILE A 205 -8.82 -0.73 11.15
N LEU A 206 -8.65 0.35 11.92
CA LEU A 206 -9.78 1.17 12.36
C LEU A 206 -10.28 2.13 11.28
N LEU A 207 -9.41 2.73 10.46
CA LEU A 207 -9.86 3.69 9.45
C LEU A 207 -10.78 3.04 8.42
N PRO A 208 -10.50 1.85 7.85
CA PRO A 208 -11.44 1.24 6.90
C PRO A 208 -12.80 0.96 7.53
N VAL A 209 -12.84 0.52 8.80
CA VAL A 209 -14.11 0.30 9.53
C VAL A 209 -14.87 1.61 9.71
N VAL A 210 -14.21 2.67 10.16
CA VAL A 210 -14.86 3.98 10.34
C VAL A 210 -15.36 4.53 8.99
N ILE A 211 -14.52 4.45 7.95
CA ILE A 211 -14.85 4.99 6.62
C ILE A 211 -15.98 4.19 5.96
N VAL A 212 -15.98 2.86 6.03
CA VAL A 212 -17.10 2.08 5.45
C VAL A 212 -18.41 2.30 6.21
N LEU A 213 -18.35 2.62 7.51
CA LEU A 213 -19.55 2.88 8.31
C LEU A 213 -20.10 4.29 8.17
N LEU A 214 -19.27 5.27 7.79
CA LEU A 214 -19.67 6.68 7.74
C LEU A 214 -19.67 7.25 6.33
N LEU A 215 -18.66 6.92 5.51
CA LEU A 215 -18.38 7.51 4.20
C LEU A 215 -17.83 6.45 3.22
N PRO A 216 -18.62 5.42 2.84
CA PRO A 216 -18.13 4.30 2.02
C PRO A 216 -17.41 4.70 0.72
N PRO A 217 -17.85 5.74 -0.03
CA PRO A 217 -17.15 6.19 -1.24
C PRO A 217 -15.71 6.68 -1.01
N LEU A 218 -15.28 6.92 0.24
CA LEU A 218 -13.90 7.30 0.56
C LEU A 218 -12.96 6.11 0.79
N VAL A 219 -13.46 4.87 0.79
CA VAL A 219 -12.61 3.67 0.92
C VAL A 219 -11.49 3.65 -0.13
N PRO A 220 -11.71 3.96 -1.42
CA PRO A 220 -10.64 3.98 -2.40
C PRO A 220 -9.59 5.07 -2.15
N VAL A 221 -10.00 6.22 -1.59
CA VAL A 221 -9.09 7.30 -1.18
C VAL A 221 -8.20 6.86 -0.01
N LEU A 222 -8.72 5.97 0.85
CA LEU A 222 -7.98 5.45 1.99
C LEU A 222 -6.75 4.61 1.56
N TYR A 223 -6.82 3.90 0.42
CA TYR A 223 -5.66 3.23 -0.16
C TYR A 223 -4.55 4.22 -0.51
N CYS A 224 -4.92 5.36 -1.12
CA CYS A 224 -3.98 6.42 -1.46
C CYS A 224 -3.35 7.04 -0.20
N TYR A 225 -4.17 7.33 0.81
CA TYR A 225 -3.69 7.85 2.10
C TYR A 225 -2.72 6.89 2.79
N LEU A 226 -3.06 5.59 2.89
CA LEU A 226 -2.20 4.62 3.57
C LEU A 226 -0.92 4.33 2.78
N ALA A 227 -0.95 4.41 1.44
CA ALA A 227 0.24 4.34 0.62
C ALA A 227 1.17 5.55 0.84
N ALA A 228 0.61 6.76 0.90
CA ALA A 228 1.36 7.97 1.23
C ALA A 228 1.90 7.91 2.67
N LEU A 229 1.13 7.42 3.63
CA LEU A 229 1.54 7.21 5.02
C LEU A 229 2.71 6.22 5.10
N CYS A 230 2.66 5.11 4.36
CA CYS A 230 3.73 4.14 4.27
C CYS A 230 5.02 4.78 3.74
N TYR A 231 4.92 5.58 2.66
CA TYR A 231 6.06 6.32 2.13
C TYR A 231 6.63 7.33 3.14
N VAL A 232 5.79 8.12 3.80
CA VAL A 232 6.23 9.13 4.78
C VAL A 232 6.91 8.47 5.97
N ALA A 233 6.37 7.38 6.49
CA ALA A 233 6.99 6.62 7.57
C ALA A 233 8.33 6.02 7.14
N PHE A 234 8.41 5.46 5.92
CA PHE A 234 9.66 4.99 5.32
C PHE A 234 10.69 6.11 5.21
N ARG A 235 10.28 7.27 4.69
CA ARG A 235 11.14 8.44 4.56
C ARG A 235 11.65 8.86 5.92
N ASP A 236 10.80 8.92 6.93
CA ASP A 236 11.20 9.36 8.26
C ASP A 236 12.19 8.38 8.91
N ILE A 237 11.91 7.07 8.87
CA ILE A 237 12.73 6.05 9.53
C ILE A 237 14.06 5.83 8.81
N PHE A 238 14.06 5.82 7.48
CA PHE A 238 15.24 5.44 6.70
C PHE A 238 15.88 6.64 6.00
N LEU A 239 15.11 7.53 5.38
CA LEU A 239 15.65 8.70 4.68
C LEU A 239 15.80 9.94 5.57
N GLY A 240 15.40 9.88 6.84
CA GLY A 240 15.67 10.94 7.82
C GLY A 240 17.14 11.04 8.23
N ILE A 241 17.97 10.10 7.74
CA ILE A 241 19.42 10.06 7.91
C ILE A 241 20.05 10.55 6.59
N PRO A 242 20.83 11.65 6.59
CA PRO A 242 21.41 12.22 5.37
C PRO A 242 22.24 11.23 4.54
N GLU A 243 22.99 10.34 5.19
CA GLU A 243 23.83 9.32 4.57
C GLU A 243 22.98 8.33 3.75
N ASN A 244 21.82 7.96 4.28
CA ASN A 244 20.87 7.09 3.59
C ASN A 244 20.28 7.80 2.36
N GLN A 245 20.04 9.12 2.42
CA GLN A 245 19.55 9.89 1.26
C GLN A 245 20.55 9.90 0.11
N VAL A 246 21.84 10.09 0.41
CA VAL A 246 22.91 10.08 -0.62
C VAL A 246 22.94 8.72 -1.33
N ALA A 247 22.88 7.65 -0.56
CA ALA A 247 22.94 6.29 -1.08
C ALA A 247 21.68 5.93 -1.91
N VAL A 248 20.49 6.36 -1.48
CA VAL A 248 19.24 6.19 -2.26
C VAL A 248 19.22 7.04 -3.53
N THR A 249 19.80 8.24 -3.49
CA THR A 249 19.86 9.14 -4.65
C THR A 249 20.84 8.63 -5.71
N ALA A 250 21.94 7.99 -5.28
CA ALA A 250 22.89 7.34 -6.19
C ALA A 250 22.23 6.21 -7.02
N VAL A 251 21.31 5.46 -6.42
CA VAL A 251 20.54 4.40 -7.09
C VAL A 251 19.43 4.97 -7.99
N ALA A 252 18.86 6.12 -7.62
CA ALA A 252 17.79 6.76 -8.37
C ALA A 252 18.26 7.47 -9.66
N ARG A 253 19.58 7.71 -9.82
CA ARG A 253 20.14 8.23 -11.07
C ARG A 253 20.21 7.11 -12.12
N PRO A 254 19.58 7.26 -13.29
CA PRO A 254 19.83 6.31 -14.38
C PRO A 254 21.31 6.36 -14.77
N VAL A 255 21.88 5.18 -15.01
CA VAL A 255 23.19 5.01 -15.65
C VAL A 255 23.09 5.67 -17.03
N GLY A 256 23.50 6.94 -17.13
CA GLY A 256 23.34 7.73 -18.36
C GLY A 256 23.30 9.25 -18.19
N ALA A 257 23.25 9.80 -16.97
CA ALA A 257 23.30 11.26 -16.76
C ALA A 257 24.74 11.84 -16.75
N HIS A 258 25.63 11.29 -17.57
CA HIS A 258 26.93 11.87 -17.90
C HIS A 258 27.25 11.57 -19.37
N SER A 259 26.73 12.38 -20.29
CA SER A 259 27.36 12.90 -21.52
C SER A 259 26.30 13.58 -22.38
#